data_AF-A0A073CJN5-F1
#
_entry.id   AF-A0A073CJN5-F1
#
_cell.length_a   1.000
_cell.length_b   1.000
_cell.length_c   1.000
_cell.angle_alpha   90.00
_cell.angle_beta   90.00
_cell.angle_gamma   90.00
#
_symmetry.space_group_name_H-M   'P 1'
#
loop_
_entity.id
_entity.type
_entity.pdbx_description
1 polymer ?
#
loop_
_entity_poly.entity_id
_entity_poly.type
_entity_poly.pdbx_seq_one_letter_code
_entity_poly.pdbx_strand_id
1 'polypeptide(L)'
;MKTTKETRTAFLSVILGDGWITKTGSAKITHCSSQLDYLQWKRKYLVSKGVECGAIRPFNNSGFPAYRLYIKTTSYGKLYRKVLYKDGYKNIYRRKLLNKLNREHLAIWYMDDGGLSHKKRNGKIHANELFLNTHTTKENNQIIIDYFCDVWDISFTQVKNRGHYRIRCGTKEARKFLAVVQEYVSQVPCMIHKLNIKL
;
A
#
# COMPACT_ATOMS: atom_id res chain seq x y z
N MET A 1 -22.24 -15.13 3.61
CA MET A 1 -21.13 -15.62 2.75
C MET A 1 -19.98 -16.09 3.64
N LYS A 2 -19.38 -17.26 3.39
CA LYS A 2 -18.31 -17.81 4.25
C LYS A 2 -17.01 -17.03 4.02
N THR A 3 -16.50 -16.37 5.06
CA THR A 3 -15.25 -15.58 4.99
C THR A 3 -14.07 -16.47 4.59
N THR A 4 -13.41 -16.19 3.47
CA THR A 4 -12.25 -16.97 3.01
C THR A 4 -10.93 -16.40 3.50
N LYS A 5 -9.81 -17.12 3.30
CA LYS A 5 -8.45 -16.56 3.50
C LYS A 5 -8.22 -15.38 2.56
N GLU A 6 -8.68 -15.49 1.32
CA GLU A 6 -8.55 -14.46 0.30
C GLU A 6 -9.28 -13.18 0.66
N THR A 7 -10.54 -13.25 1.11
CA THR A 7 -11.31 -12.08 1.60
C THR A 7 -10.56 -11.31 2.69
N ARG A 8 -9.94 -12.04 3.63
CA ARG A 8 -9.18 -11.44 4.75
C ARG A 8 -7.89 -10.79 4.28
N THR A 9 -7.16 -11.41 3.36
CA THR A 9 -5.91 -10.85 2.82
C THR A 9 -6.18 -9.65 1.91
N ALA A 10 -7.25 -9.68 1.11
CA ALA A 10 -7.69 -8.55 0.29
C ALA A 10 -8.09 -7.35 1.14
N PHE A 11 -8.79 -7.58 2.26
CA PHE A 11 -9.03 -6.53 3.24
C PHE A 11 -7.72 -6.04 3.86
N LEU A 12 -6.82 -6.93 4.25
CA LEU A 12 -5.53 -6.54 4.83
C LEU A 12 -4.72 -5.64 3.88
N SER A 13 -4.65 -5.93 2.59
CA SER A 13 -3.80 -5.18 1.64
C SER A 13 -4.20 -3.71 1.53
N VAL A 14 -5.49 -3.40 1.46
CA VAL A 14 -5.96 -2.01 1.41
C VAL A 14 -5.79 -1.29 2.74
N ILE A 15 -5.71 -2.02 3.86
CA ILE A 15 -5.42 -1.44 5.18
C ILE A 15 -3.93 -1.17 5.36
N LEU A 16 -3.03 -1.94 4.74
CA LEU A 16 -1.59 -1.70 4.88
C LEU A 16 -1.20 -0.31 4.36
N GLY A 17 -1.78 0.13 3.24
CA GLY A 17 -1.61 1.48 2.69
C GLY A 17 -2.59 2.51 3.26
N ASP A 18 -3.46 3.09 2.44
CA ASP A 18 -4.29 4.25 2.80
C ASP A 18 -5.52 3.91 3.67
N GLY A 19 -5.82 2.63 3.84
CA GLY A 19 -6.99 2.20 4.61
C GLY A 19 -6.83 2.40 6.12
N TRP A 20 -7.93 2.70 6.79
CA TRP A 20 -7.98 2.84 8.24
C TRP A 20 -9.11 2.00 8.84
N ILE A 21 -8.79 1.12 9.79
CA ILE A 21 -9.80 0.38 10.55
C ILE A 21 -10.24 1.21 11.76
N THR A 22 -11.53 1.43 11.90
CA THR A 22 -12.16 2.13 13.03
C THR A 22 -12.13 1.27 14.30
N LYS A 23 -12.44 1.87 15.46
CA LYS A 23 -12.52 1.15 16.73
C LYS A 23 -13.58 0.02 16.73
N THR A 24 -14.63 0.16 15.91
CA THR A 24 -15.71 -0.84 15.81
C THR A 24 -15.41 -1.98 14.83
N GLY A 25 -14.32 -1.88 14.07
CA GLY A 25 -13.89 -2.91 13.10
C GLY A 25 -14.41 -2.70 11.68
N SER A 26 -15.10 -1.60 11.39
CA SER A 26 -15.31 -1.11 10.02
C SER A 26 -14.03 -0.48 9.48
N ALA A 27 -13.93 -0.27 8.16
CA ALA A 27 -12.80 0.45 7.59
C ALA A 27 -13.22 1.56 6.63
N LYS A 28 -12.31 2.52 6.42
CA LYS A 28 -12.46 3.61 5.48
C LYS A 28 -11.20 3.77 4.65
N ILE A 29 -11.36 4.09 3.37
CA ILE A 29 -10.28 4.44 2.44
C ILE A 29 -10.67 5.78 1.84
N THR A 30 -9.77 6.76 1.85
CA THR A 30 -10.02 8.10 1.30
C THR A 30 -8.94 8.43 0.29
N HIS A 31 -9.33 8.89 -0.89
CA HIS A 31 -8.40 9.36 -1.93
C HIS A 31 -8.82 10.74 -2.42
N CYS A 32 -7.86 11.53 -2.90
CA CYS A 32 -8.15 12.79 -3.58
C CYS A 32 -8.88 12.55 -4.92
N SER A 33 -9.42 13.63 -5.49
CA SER A 33 -10.19 13.54 -6.74
C SER A 33 -9.40 12.96 -7.92
N SER A 34 -8.09 13.20 -8.01
CA SER A 34 -7.23 12.66 -9.08
C SER A 34 -6.93 11.17 -8.96
N GLN A 35 -7.35 10.53 -7.87
CA GLN A 35 -7.17 9.09 -7.61
C GLN A 35 -8.54 8.38 -7.42
N LEU A 36 -9.62 8.97 -7.94
CA LEU A 36 -10.96 8.39 -7.84
C LEU A 36 -11.08 7.05 -8.57
N ASP A 37 -10.50 6.94 -9.76
CA ASP A 37 -10.42 5.69 -10.53
C ASP A 37 -9.69 4.58 -9.75
N TYR A 38 -8.64 4.92 -9.01
CA TYR A 38 -7.99 3.97 -8.12
C TYR A 38 -8.90 3.52 -6.95
N LEU A 39 -9.64 4.44 -6.33
CA LEU A 39 -10.60 4.08 -5.29
C LEU A 39 -11.74 3.19 -5.84
N GLN A 40 -12.19 3.46 -7.07
CA GLN A 40 -13.15 2.61 -7.79
C GLN A 40 -12.56 1.22 -8.07
N TRP A 41 -11.30 1.15 -8.53
CA TRP A 41 -10.58 -0.10 -8.72
C TRP A 41 -10.48 -0.90 -7.41
N LYS A 42 -10.08 -0.26 -6.30
CA LYS A 42 -10.03 -0.91 -4.96
C LYS A 42 -11.40 -1.48 -4.57
N ARG A 43 -12.48 -0.73 -4.79
CA ARG A 43 -13.84 -1.22 -4.50
C ARG A 43 -14.17 -2.46 -5.33
N LYS A 44 -13.90 -2.44 -6.63
CA LYS A 44 -14.15 -3.59 -7.54
C LYS A 44 -13.33 -4.80 -7.11
N TYR A 45 -12.05 -4.60 -6.81
CA TYR A 45 -11.15 -5.62 -6.27
C TYR A 45 -11.69 -6.22 -4.96
N LEU A 46 -12.03 -5.40 -3.98
CA LEU A 46 -12.54 -5.89 -2.69
C LEU A 46 -13.84 -6.71 -2.85
N VAL A 47 -14.78 -6.21 -3.67
CA VAL A 47 -16.04 -6.89 -3.94
C VAL A 47 -15.81 -8.23 -4.64
N SER A 48 -14.88 -8.32 -5.61
CA SER A 48 -14.58 -9.58 -6.29
C SER A 48 -13.94 -10.62 -5.36
N LYS A 49 -13.31 -10.19 -4.27
CA LYS A 49 -12.78 -11.07 -3.20
C LYS A 49 -13.79 -11.35 -2.07
N GLY A 50 -15.06 -10.94 -2.25
CA GLY A 50 -16.14 -11.17 -1.28
C GLY A 50 -16.14 -10.23 -0.06
N VAL A 51 -15.47 -9.07 -0.15
CA VAL A 51 -15.52 -8.04 0.90
C VAL A 51 -16.74 -7.14 0.67
N GLU A 52 -17.57 -6.98 1.70
CA GLU A 52 -18.73 -6.08 1.65
C GLU A 52 -18.31 -4.60 1.74
N CYS A 53 -18.45 -3.89 0.63
CA CYS A 53 -18.15 -2.46 0.52
C CYS A 53 -19.42 -1.63 0.30
N GLY A 54 -19.46 -0.44 0.89
CA GLY A 54 -20.46 0.58 0.59
C GLY A 54 -20.25 1.25 -0.77
N ALA A 55 -21.06 2.27 -1.05
CA ALA A 55 -20.82 3.16 -2.17
C ALA A 55 -19.62 4.10 -1.89
N ILE A 56 -18.93 4.52 -2.96
CA ILE A 56 -17.96 5.62 -2.89
C ILE A 56 -18.77 6.92 -2.81
N ARG A 57 -18.41 7.80 -1.88
CA ARG A 57 -19.10 9.08 -1.66
C ARG A 57 -18.11 10.24 -1.69
N PRO A 58 -18.51 11.43 -2.17
CA PRO A 58 -17.73 12.64 -1.98
C PRO A 58 -17.40 12.86 -0.49
N PHE A 59 -16.22 13.39 -0.22
CA PHE A 59 -15.73 13.69 1.11
C PHE A 59 -14.90 14.97 1.07
N ASN A 60 -15.11 15.87 2.03
CA ASN A 60 -14.27 17.05 2.18
C ASN A 60 -13.12 16.72 3.14
N ASN A 61 -11.88 16.73 2.65
CA ASN A 61 -10.70 16.48 3.45
C ASN A 61 -10.02 17.80 3.80
N SER A 62 -10.55 18.51 4.80
CA SER A 62 -10.02 19.81 5.27
C SER A 62 -9.92 20.85 4.15
N GLY A 63 -11.01 21.05 3.41
CA GLY A 63 -11.09 21.98 2.28
C GLY A 63 -10.75 21.37 0.93
N PHE A 64 -10.16 20.16 0.90
CA PHE A 64 -9.77 19.50 -0.37
C PHE A 64 -10.82 18.48 -0.83
N PRO A 65 -11.29 18.54 -2.09
CA PRO A 65 -12.21 17.54 -2.66
C PRO A 65 -11.58 16.14 -2.71
N ALA A 66 -12.24 15.21 -2.03
CA ALA A 66 -11.84 13.81 -1.92
C ALA A 66 -13.06 12.89 -2.08
N TYR A 67 -12.78 11.59 -2.12
CA TYR A 67 -13.78 10.54 -2.16
C TYR A 67 -13.45 9.49 -1.11
N ARG A 68 -14.48 8.92 -0.50
CA ARG A 68 -14.34 7.92 0.55
C ARG A 68 -15.14 6.66 0.25
N LEU A 69 -14.49 5.53 0.44
CA LEU A 69 -15.10 4.21 0.48
C LEU A 69 -15.20 3.75 1.94
N TYR A 70 -16.36 3.22 2.31
CA TYR A 70 -16.55 2.52 3.58
C TYR A 70 -16.64 1.01 3.36
N ILE A 71 -15.96 0.25 4.22
CA ILE A 71 -16.04 -1.21 4.29
C ILE A 71 -16.79 -1.57 5.57
N LYS A 72 -17.79 -2.45 5.47
CA LYS A 72 -18.63 -2.82 6.61
C LYS A 72 -17.81 -3.48 7.72
N THR A 73 -18.33 -3.40 8.94
CA THR A 73 -17.75 -4.08 10.10
C THR A 73 -17.76 -5.59 9.89
N THR A 74 -16.62 -6.24 10.16
CA THR A 74 -16.50 -7.70 10.13
C THR A 74 -15.72 -8.22 11.34
N SER A 75 -15.83 -9.52 11.62
CA SER A 75 -15.06 -10.16 12.69
C SER A 75 -13.55 -10.07 12.46
N TYR A 76 -13.11 -10.25 11.21
CA TYR A 76 -11.70 -10.09 10.84
C TYR A 76 -11.24 -8.62 10.87
N GLY A 77 -12.13 -7.66 10.56
CA GLY A 77 -11.84 -6.23 10.74
C GLY A 77 -11.57 -5.87 12.20
N LYS A 78 -12.39 -6.39 13.14
CA LYS A 78 -12.15 -6.27 14.59
C LYS A 78 -10.83 -6.93 15.01
N LEU A 79 -10.52 -8.11 14.47
CA LEU A 79 -9.25 -8.78 14.76
C LEU A 79 -8.05 -7.98 14.26
N TYR A 80 -8.07 -7.53 13.00
CA TYR A 80 -7.02 -6.70 12.43
C TYR A 80 -6.89 -5.36 13.16
N ARG A 81 -7.99 -4.77 13.66
CA ARG A 81 -7.92 -3.58 14.53
C ARG A 81 -7.05 -3.85 15.76
N LYS A 82 -7.29 -4.96 16.46
CA LYS A 82 -6.51 -5.34 17.65
C LYS A 82 -5.03 -5.60 17.32
N VAL A 83 -4.74 -6.21 16.18
CA VAL A 83 -3.37 -6.60 15.78
C VAL A 83 -2.56 -5.41 15.25
N LEU A 84 -3.15 -4.61 14.37
CA LEU A 84 -2.49 -3.52 13.67
C LEU A 84 -2.47 -2.22 14.49
N TYR A 85 -3.43 -2.00 15.39
CA TYR A 85 -3.55 -0.74 16.12
C TYR A 85 -3.45 -0.89 17.64
N LYS A 86 -2.66 -1.87 18.10
CA LYS A 86 -2.46 -2.16 19.53
C LYS A 86 -2.00 -0.91 20.30
N ASP A 87 -1.10 -0.14 19.70
CA ASP A 87 -0.44 1.01 20.34
C ASP A 87 -1.07 2.35 19.92
N GLY A 88 -2.28 2.32 19.35
CA GLY A 88 -3.02 3.50 18.89
C GLY A 88 -2.73 3.93 17.45
N TYR A 89 -1.57 3.56 16.90
CA TYR A 89 -1.16 3.81 15.50
C TYR A 89 -1.04 2.50 14.70
N LYS A 90 -0.93 2.60 13.36
CA LYS A 90 -0.94 1.43 12.45
C LYS A 90 0.44 0.77 12.38
N ASN A 91 0.52 -0.48 12.80
CA ASN A 91 1.74 -1.31 12.83
C ASN A 91 1.72 -2.35 11.72
N ILE A 92 2.32 -2.02 10.58
CA ILE A 92 2.36 -2.88 9.38
C ILE A 92 3.56 -3.85 9.34
N TYR A 93 4.56 -3.64 10.20
CA TYR A 93 5.85 -4.33 10.24
C TYR A 93 5.80 -5.66 11.00
N ARG A 94 4.71 -6.44 10.85
CA ARG A 94 4.60 -7.79 11.43
C ARG A 94 4.89 -8.83 10.36
N ARG A 95 6.00 -9.57 10.48
CA ARG A 95 6.43 -10.59 9.49
C ARG A 95 5.33 -11.60 9.13
N LYS A 96 4.55 -12.08 10.10
CA LYS A 96 3.41 -13.00 9.86
C LYS A 96 2.28 -12.41 9.00
N LEU A 97 2.12 -11.08 8.99
CA LEU A 97 1.17 -10.39 8.12
C LEU A 97 1.77 -10.16 6.72
N LEU A 98 3.04 -9.74 6.67
CA LEU A 98 3.76 -9.53 5.41
C LEU A 98 3.84 -10.82 4.58
N ASN A 99 4.11 -11.97 5.21
CA ASN A 99 4.15 -13.28 4.54
C ASN A 99 2.79 -13.75 3.96
N LYS A 100 1.70 -12.99 4.14
CA LYS A 100 0.41 -13.27 3.50
C LYS A 100 0.25 -12.55 2.16
N LEU A 101 1.10 -11.56 1.89
CA LEU A 101 0.99 -10.72 0.70
C LEU A 101 1.50 -11.49 -0.51
N ASN A 102 0.88 -11.21 -1.66
CA ASN A 102 1.28 -11.70 -2.97
C ASN A 102 1.50 -10.48 -3.88
N ARG A 103 1.70 -10.72 -5.18
CA ARG A 103 1.91 -9.67 -6.19
C ARG A 103 0.80 -8.61 -6.19
N GLU A 104 -0.46 -9.04 -6.10
CA GLU A 104 -1.64 -8.16 -6.11
C GLU A 104 -1.66 -7.23 -4.87
N HIS A 105 -1.31 -7.80 -3.71
CA HIS A 105 -1.29 -7.06 -2.46
C HIS A 105 -0.11 -6.08 -2.38
N LEU A 106 1.05 -6.45 -2.93
CA LEU A 106 2.22 -5.56 -3.03
C LEU A 106 1.96 -4.40 -3.98
N ALA A 107 1.24 -4.63 -5.08
CA ALA A 107 0.87 -3.57 -6.00
C ALA A 107 -0.03 -2.52 -5.33
N ILE A 108 -1.02 -2.94 -4.54
CA ILE A 108 -1.86 -2.04 -3.74
C ILE A 108 -1.00 -1.23 -2.76
N TRP A 109 -0.10 -1.88 -2.04
CA TRP A 109 0.77 -1.19 -1.10
C TRP A 109 1.69 -0.16 -1.79
N TYR A 110 2.22 -0.50 -2.98
CA TYR A 110 3.01 0.41 -3.79
C TYR A 110 2.22 1.60 -4.34
N MET A 111 0.98 1.37 -4.79
CA MET A 111 0.12 2.43 -5.27
C MET A 111 -0.31 3.39 -4.16
N ASP A 112 -0.37 2.93 -2.91
CA ASP A 112 -0.68 3.76 -1.74
C ASP A 112 0.57 4.52 -1.26
N ASP A 113 1.59 3.80 -0.79
CA ASP A 113 2.72 4.40 -0.06
C ASP A 113 4.00 4.53 -0.89
N GLY A 114 3.99 3.98 -2.11
CA GLY A 114 5.17 3.91 -2.96
C GLY A 114 5.38 5.12 -3.85
N GLY A 115 6.60 5.24 -4.35
CA GLY A 115 6.95 6.21 -5.37
C GLY A 115 8.17 5.80 -6.16
N LEU A 116 8.31 6.42 -7.33
CA LEU A 116 9.46 6.28 -8.21
C LEU A 116 9.94 7.68 -8.58
N SER A 117 11.20 7.97 -8.30
CA SER A 117 11.84 9.23 -8.65
C SER A 117 13.05 9.02 -9.55
N HIS A 118 13.36 10.04 -10.35
CA HIS A 118 14.50 10.02 -11.26
C HIS A 118 15.60 10.93 -10.72
N LYS A 119 16.79 10.37 -10.52
CA LYS A 119 17.98 11.13 -10.14
C LYS A 119 18.62 11.69 -11.39
N LYS A 120 18.84 13.01 -11.37
CA LYS A 120 19.48 13.74 -12.47
C LYS A 120 20.93 14.09 -12.13
N ARG A 121 21.80 14.02 -13.13
CA ARG A 121 23.18 14.55 -13.11
C ARG A 121 23.37 15.33 -14.41
N ASN A 122 23.77 16.59 -14.31
CA ASN A 122 23.90 17.50 -15.47
C ASN A 122 22.63 17.54 -16.33
N GLY A 123 21.45 17.65 -15.69
CA GLY A 123 20.15 17.68 -16.37
C GLY A 123 19.66 16.34 -16.92
N LYS A 124 20.51 15.32 -17.04
CA LYS A 124 20.17 13.98 -17.57
C LYS A 124 19.84 13.00 -16.45
N ILE A 125 18.82 12.17 -16.67
CA ILE A 125 18.50 11.06 -15.75
C ILE A 125 19.65 10.04 -15.86
N HIS A 126 20.18 9.62 -14.70
CA HIS A 126 21.25 8.60 -14.64
C HIS A 126 20.92 7.44 -13.70
N ALA A 127 19.88 7.59 -12.87
CA ALA A 127 19.44 6.57 -11.95
C ALA A 127 17.98 6.79 -11.53
N ASN A 128 17.37 5.75 -10.99
CA ASN A 128 16.05 5.79 -10.39
C ASN A 128 16.14 5.46 -8.91
N GLU A 129 15.20 5.97 -8.14
CA GLU A 129 14.98 5.59 -6.75
C GLU A 129 13.52 5.21 -6.57
N LEU A 130 13.28 3.94 -6.26
CA LEU A 130 11.98 3.45 -5.80
C LEU A 130 11.97 3.50 -4.28
N PHE A 131 10.86 3.91 -3.70
CA PHE A 131 10.69 3.93 -2.24
C PHE A 131 9.29 3.51 -1.82
N LEU A 132 9.16 3.06 -0.56
CA LEU A 132 7.89 2.88 0.15
C LEU A 132 7.93 3.70 1.44
N ASN A 133 6.96 4.57 1.64
CA ASN A 133 6.83 5.41 2.83
C ASN A 133 6.19 4.61 3.99
N THR A 134 7.02 3.87 4.71
CA THR A 134 6.57 2.98 5.80
C THR A 134 6.34 3.68 7.14
N HIS A 135 6.83 4.91 7.32
CA HIS A 135 6.60 5.78 8.48
C HIS A 135 6.78 5.09 9.85
N THR A 136 7.87 4.34 10.02
CA THR A 136 8.16 3.63 11.27
C THR A 136 9.62 3.83 11.72
N THR A 137 10.03 3.16 12.79
CA THR A 137 11.41 3.18 13.31
C THR A 137 12.36 2.41 12.39
N LYS A 138 13.67 2.57 12.61
CA LYS A 138 14.70 1.88 11.83
C LYS A 138 14.61 0.36 12.00
N GLU A 139 14.34 -0.09 13.22
CA GLU A 139 14.24 -1.50 13.62
C GLU A 139 13.02 -2.15 12.98
N ASN A 140 11.87 -1.47 13.04
CA ASN A 140 10.64 -1.95 12.41
C ASN A 140 10.75 -1.98 10.88
N ASN A 141 11.46 -1.02 10.28
CA ASN A 141 11.75 -1.05 8.86
C ASN A 141 12.66 -2.20 8.46
N GLN A 142 13.58 -2.63 9.33
CA GLN A 142 14.44 -3.76 9.04
C GLN A 142 13.62 -5.03 8.82
N ILE A 143 12.54 -5.25 9.59
CA ILE A 143 11.61 -6.37 9.38
C ILE A 143 11.00 -6.37 7.97
N ILE A 144 10.70 -5.18 7.42
CA ILE A 144 10.16 -5.02 6.06
C ILE A 144 11.23 -5.28 5.02
N ILE A 145 12.46 -4.79 5.24
CA ILE A 145 13.62 -5.04 4.37
C ILE A 145 13.91 -6.54 4.28
N ASP A 146 14.02 -7.21 5.43
CA ASP A 146 14.28 -8.65 5.51
C ASP A 146 13.17 -9.44 4.81
N TYR A 147 11.90 -9.02 4.97
CA TYR A 147 10.79 -9.62 4.23
C TYR A 147 10.94 -9.52 2.71
N PHE A 148 11.30 -8.35 2.18
CA PHE A 148 11.50 -8.20 0.74
C PHE A 148 12.71 -8.99 0.24
N CYS A 149 13.78 -9.06 1.02
CA CYS A 149 14.95 -9.86 0.70
C CYS A 149 14.59 -11.34 0.62
N ASP A 150 14.04 -11.90 1.70
CA ASP A 150 13.80 -13.34 1.83
C ASP A 150 12.70 -13.88 0.91
N VAL A 151 11.64 -13.10 0.69
CA VAL A 151 10.42 -13.58 0.01
C VAL A 151 10.41 -13.21 -1.47
N TRP A 152 11.05 -12.10 -1.84
CA TRP A 152 10.95 -11.54 -3.18
C TRP A 152 12.29 -11.39 -3.89
N ASP A 153 13.42 -11.69 -3.23
CA ASP A 153 14.77 -11.41 -3.74
C ASP A 153 14.94 -9.92 -4.14
N ILE A 154 14.38 -9.01 -3.33
CA ILE A 154 14.48 -7.56 -3.55
C ILE A 154 15.20 -6.92 -2.37
N SER A 155 16.36 -6.34 -2.64
CA SER A 155 17.15 -5.63 -1.64
C SER A 155 16.71 -4.18 -1.50
N PHE A 156 16.34 -3.80 -0.28
CA PHE A 156 16.07 -2.41 0.10
C PHE A 156 17.10 -1.90 1.09
N THR A 157 17.32 -0.59 1.06
CA THR A 157 17.97 0.18 2.14
C THR A 157 16.93 1.04 2.82
N GLN A 158 17.28 1.73 3.91
CA GLN A 158 16.38 2.68 4.56
C GLN A 158 17.03 4.04 4.77
N VAL A 159 16.20 5.07 4.76
CA VAL A 159 16.62 6.46 4.96
C VAL A 159 15.62 7.20 5.85
N LYS A 160 16.11 8.15 6.65
CA LYS A 160 15.26 9.03 7.45
C LYS A 160 14.46 9.96 6.54
N ASN A 161 13.17 10.10 6.82
CA ASN A 161 12.22 10.95 6.11
C ASN A 161 11.21 11.52 7.12
N ARG A 162 11.20 12.85 7.29
CA ARG A 162 10.27 13.57 8.18
C ARG A 162 10.16 12.96 9.60
N GLY A 163 11.31 12.70 10.24
CA GLY A 163 11.36 12.15 11.60
C GLY A 163 11.18 10.63 11.70
N HIS A 164 10.73 9.96 10.64
CA HIS A 164 10.56 8.50 10.56
C HIS A 164 11.55 7.89 9.55
N TYR A 165 11.48 6.58 9.32
CA TYR A 165 12.22 5.92 8.24
C TYR A 165 11.28 5.47 7.12
N ARG A 166 11.81 5.46 5.89
CA ARG A 166 11.23 4.83 4.71
C ARG A 166 12.24 3.85 4.11
N ILE A 167 11.75 2.88 3.34
CA ILE A 167 12.64 1.99 2.57
C ILE A 167 12.81 2.50 1.14
N ARG A 168 13.99 2.29 0.54
CA ARG A 168 14.30 2.68 -0.83
C ARG A 168 15.31 1.74 -1.50
N CYS A 169 15.27 1.67 -2.82
CA CYS A 169 16.24 0.92 -3.61
C CYS A 169 16.57 1.64 -4.92
N GLY A 170 17.72 1.30 -5.51
CA GLY A 170 18.19 1.87 -6.78
C GLY A 170 17.60 1.18 -8.00
N THR A 171 17.99 1.63 -9.20
CA THR A 171 17.44 1.17 -10.50
C THR A 171 17.35 -0.36 -10.64
N LYS A 172 18.39 -1.12 -10.24
CA LYS A 172 18.42 -2.59 -10.39
C LYS A 172 17.27 -3.25 -9.62
N GLU A 173 17.19 -2.99 -8.33
CA GLU A 173 16.16 -3.57 -7.46
C GLU A 173 14.78 -2.98 -7.73
N ALA A 174 14.71 -1.71 -8.18
CA ALA A 174 13.47 -1.11 -8.64
C ALA A 174 12.89 -1.88 -9.85
N ARG A 175 13.71 -2.34 -10.81
CA ARG A 175 13.22 -3.19 -11.92
C ARG A 175 12.61 -4.49 -11.42
N LYS A 176 13.28 -5.16 -10.48
CA LYS A 176 12.75 -6.39 -9.86
C LYS A 176 11.39 -6.13 -9.22
N PHE A 177 11.29 -5.09 -8.40
CA PHE A 177 10.05 -4.71 -7.73
C PHE A 177 8.93 -4.38 -8.72
N LEU A 178 9.21 -3.56 -9.73
CA LEU A 178 8.21 -3.16 -10.72
C LEU A 178 7.69 -4.37 -11.52
N ALA A 179 8.55 -5.33 -11.87
CA ALA A 179 8.12 -6.57 -12.52
C ALA A 179 7.13 -7.40 -11.66
N VAL A 180 7.26 -7.33 -10.33
CA VAL A 180 6.33 -8.00 -9.40
C VAL A 180 4.94 -7.36 -9.46
N VAL A 181 4.85 -6.03 -9.52
CA VAL A 181 3.59 -5.27 -9.35
C VAL A 181 2.94 -4.78 -10.64
N GLN A 182 3.68 -4.74 -11.76
CA GLN A 182 3.27 -4.10 -13.02
C GLN A 182 1.89 -4.52 -13.50
N GLU A 183 1.59 -5.82 -13.50
CA GLU A 183 0.31 -6.39 -13.95
C GLU A 183 -0.91 -5.70 -13.32
N TYR A 184 -0.83 -5.36 -12.04
CA TYR A 184 -1.93 -4.77 -11.29
C TYR A 184 -1.92 -3.24 -11.35
N VAL A 185 -0.75 -2.62 -11.30
CA VAL A 185 -0.63 -1.16 -11.40
C VAL A 185 -1.07 -0.66 -12.77
N SER A 186 -0.79 -1.42 -13.84
CA SER A 186 -1.22 -1.09 -15.21
C SER A 186 -2.74 -1.08 -15.40
N GLN A 187 -3.52 -1.67 -14.48
CA GLN A 187 -4.98 -1.65 -14.52
C GLN A 187 -5.59 -0.34 -13.98
N VAL A 188 -4.76 0.53 -13.38
CA VAL A 188 -5.21 1.75 -12.70
C VAL A 188 -4.61 2.97 -13.39
N PRO A 189 -5.35 3.64 -14.29
CA PRO A 189 -4.84 4.73 -15.12
C PRO A 189 -4.09 5.81 -14.34
N CYS A 190 -4.66 6.31 -13.23
CA CYS A 190 -4.01 7.36 -12.44
C CYS A 190 -2.70 6.92 -11.77
N MET A 191 -2.40 5.62 -11.70
CA MET A 191 -1.20 5.07 -11.03
C MET A 191 -0.11 4.61 -12.00
N ILE A 192 -0.38 4.53 -13.30
CA ILE A 192 0.58 4.04 -14.32
C ILE A 192 1.90 4.83 -14.26
N HIS A 193 1.85 6.13 -13.96
CA HIS A 193 3.04 6.96 -13.83
C HIS A 193 4.06 6.41 -12.81
N LYS A 194 3.63 5.64 -11.79
CA LYS A 194 4.53 5.00 -10.83
C LYS A 194 5.38 3.89 -11.45
N LEU A 195 5.02 3.36 -12.62
CA LEU A 195 5.80 2.35 -13.35
C LEU A 195 6.87 2.95 -14.27
N ASN A 196 6.95 4.27 -14.39
CA ASN A 196 7.73 4.96 -15.41
C ASN A 196 9.25 4.94 -15.13
N ILE A 197 9.84 3.76 -14.95
CA ILE A 197 11.28 3.60 -14.73
C ILE A 197 12.07 3.99 -15.97
N LYS A 198 13.15 4.74 -15.76
CA LYS A 198 14.04 5.20 -16.82
C LYS A 198 15.35 4.42 -16.83
N LEU A 199 16.07 4.55 -17.93
CA LEU A 199 17.45 4.11 -18.09
C LEU A 199 18.29 5.36 -18.31
#